data_AF-A0A251UJ73-F1
#
_entry.id   AF-A0A251UJ73-F1
#
_cell.length_a   1.000
_cell.length_b   1.000
_cell.length_c   1.000
_cell.angle_alpha   90.00
_cell.angle_beta   90.00
_cell.angle_gamma   90.00
#
_symmetry.space_group_name_H-M   'P 1'
#
loop_
_entity.id
_entity.type
_entity.pdbx_description
1 polymer ?
#
loop_
_entity_poly.entity_id
_entity_poly.type
_entity_poly.pdbx_seq_one_letter_code
_entity_poly.pdbx_strand_id
1 'polypeptide(L)'
;MSKAVFFITGGLQRSKEVKLQVYRRPGGDKVYAVFDNQLPAALKRLQFYKQLSVENVRKLITVSDGYQPHLIAPEQGCRRLIESTLITIKSPAEAVVDAVGSRYTEGFGPQVD
;
A
#
# COMPACT_ATOMS: atom_id res chain seq x y z
N MET A 1 15.85 -32.05 -39.08
CA MET A 1 16.86 -31.77 -38.03
C MET A 1 16.55 -30.42 -37.41
N SER A 2 15.77 -30.36 -36.33
CA SER A 2 15.50 -29.10 -35.61
C SER A 2 14.92 -29.40 -34.22
N LYS A 3 15.79 -29.69 -33.26
CA LYS A 3 15.44 -29.77 -31.82
C LYS A 3 16.46 -29.08 -30.90
N ALA A 4 17.52 -28.48 -31.44
CA ALA A 4 18.61 -27.93 -30.63
C ALA A 4 18.50 -26.43 -30.30
N VAL A 5 17.49 -25.71 -30.83
CA VAL A 5 17.43 -24.24 -30.69
C VAL A 5 16.57 -23.78 -29.49
N PHE A 6 15.75 -24.66 -28.90
CA PHE A 6 14.83 -24.27 -27.81
C PHE A 6 15.47 -24.29 -26.40
N PHE A 7 16.70 -24.79 -26.28
CA PHE A 7 17.33 -25.00 -24.96
C PHE A 7 18.18 -23.81 -24.47
N ILE A 8 18.62 -22.91 -25.36
CA ILE A 8 19.62 -21.88 -25.00
C ILE A 8 18.98 -20.56 -24.54
N THR A 9 17.70 -20.32 -24.82
CA THR A 9 16.99 -19.11 -24.34
C THR A 9 16.26 -19.27 -23.00
N GLY A 10 16.09 -20.50 -22.48
CA GLY A 10 15.40 -20.75 -21.20
C GLY A 10 16.31 -20.74 -19.95
N GLY A 11 17.61 -21.00 -20.11
CA GLY A 11 18.53 -21.18 -18.98
C GLY A 11 18.97 -19.89 -18.29
N LEU A 12 19.04 -18.77 -19.04
CA LEU A 12 19.53 -17.51 -18.51
C LEU A 12 18.47 -16.73 -17.70
N GLN A 13 17.19 -16.92 -18.04
CA GLN A 13 16.07 -16.32 -17.31
C GLN A 13 15.95 -16.94 -15.91
N ARG A 14 16.01 -18.28 -15.82
CA ARG A 14 15.95 -19.03 -14.57
C ARG A 14 17.12 -18.72 -13.63
N SER A 15 18.31 -18.49 -14.17
CA SER A 15 19.49 -18.18 -13.34
C SER A 15 19.40 -16.82 -12.66
N LYS A 16 18.68 -15.83 -13.23
CA LYS A 16 18.46 -14.54 -12.57
C LYS A 16 17.45 -14.67 -11.44
N GLU A 17 16.39 -15.42 -11.65
CA GLU A 17 15.33 -15.66 -10.66
C GLU A 17 15.83 -16.50 -9.47
N VAL A 18 16.61 -17.56 -9.75
CA VAL A 18 17.25 -18.40 -8.72
C VAL A 18 18.33 -17.62 -7.95
N LYS A 19 19.10 -16.75 -8.63
CA LYS A 19 20.12 -15.93 -7.94
C LYS A 19 19.49 -14.81 -7.11
N LEU A 20 18.37 -14.23 -7.54
CA LEU A 20 17.57 -13.29 -6.74
C LEU A 20 17.00 -13.94 -5.48
N GLN A 21 16.56 -15.19 -5.58
CA GLN A 21 16.06 -15.96 -4.44
C GLN A 21 17.15 -16.26 -3.40
N VAL A 22 18.42 -16.39 -3.83
CA VAL A 22 19.58 -16.61 -2.94
C VAL A 22 20.03 -15.32 -2.23
N TYR A 23 19.73 -14.13 -2.76
CA TYR A 23 20.02 -12.84 -2.10
C TYR A 23 18.86 -12.30 -1.24
N ARG A 24 17.67 -12.93 -1.30
CA ARG A 24 16.52 -12.55 -0.49
C ARG A 24 16.60 -13.23 0.88
N ARG A 25 17.07 -12.48 1.89
CA ARG A 25 17.06 -12.98 3.28
C ARG A 25 15.60 -13.21 3.72
N PRO A 26 15.29 -14.28 4.48
CA PRO A 26 13.91 -14.63 4.86
C PRO A 26 13.16 -13.51 5.60
N GLY A 27 13.88 -12.61 6.29
CA GLY A 27 13.30 -11.40 6.88
C GLY A 27 12.89 -10.35 5.85
N GLY A 28 13.66 -10.16 4.78
CA GLY A 28 13.36 -9.22 3.71
C GLY A 28 12.09 -9.62 2.95
N ASP A 29 11.90 -10.91 2.68
CA ASP A 29 10.72 -11.44 1.96
C ASP A 29 9.44 -11.20 2.74
N LYS A 30 9.49 -11.36 4.06
CA LYS A 30 8.37 -11.06 4.95
C LYS A 30 8.01 -9.57 4.90
N VAL A 31 9.00 -8.67 4.87
CA VAL A 31 8.76 -7.22 4.76
C VAL A 31 8.19 -6.86 3.39
N TYR A 32 8.77 -7.38 2.30
CA TYR A 32 8.24 -7.17 0.95
C TYR A 32 6.80 -7.65 0.83
N ALA A 33 6.46 -8.81 1.41
CA ALA A 33 5.10 -9.33 1.37
C ALA A 33 4.07 -8.41 2.06
N VAL A 34 4.47 -7.69 3.11
CA VAL A 34 3.60 -6.71 3.79
C VAL A 34 3.37 -5.49 2.88
N PHE A 35 4.41 -4.93 2.29
CA PHE A 35 4.30 -3.74 1.43
C PHE A 35 3.65 -4.01 0.07
N ASP A 36 3.88 -5.18 -0.54
CA ASP A 36 3.35 -5.50 -1.87
C ASP A 36 1.90 -6.02 -1.81
N ASN A 37 1.48 -6.63 -0.69
CA ASN A 37 0.17 -7.27 -0.59
C ASN A 37 -0.75 -6.65 0.48
N GLN A 38 -0.25 -6.45 1.70
CA GLN A 38 -1.10 -6.06 2.82
C GLN A 38 -1.45 -4.57 2.79
N LEU A 39 -0.48 -3.70 2.55
CA LEU A 39 -0.70 -2.25 2.45
C LEU A 39 -1.67 -1.89 1.31
N PRO A 40 -1.49 -2.38 0.05
CA PRO A 40 -2.41 -2.06 -1.03
C PRO A 40 -3.81 -2.64 -0.81
N ALA A 41 -3.91 -3.82 -0.18
CA ALA A 41 -5.20 -4.41 0.18
C ALA A 41 -5.93 -3.59 1.25
N ALA A 42 -5.21 -3.09 2.27
CA ALA A 42 -5.78 -2.23 3.30
C ALA A 42 -6.28 -0.89 2.72
N LEU A 43 -5.48 -0.25 1.85
CA LEU A 43 -5.88 0.98 1.16
C LEU A 43 -7.09 0.79 0.24
N LYS A 44 -7.19 -0.34 -0.46
CA LYS A 44 -8.37 -0.67 -1.29
C LYS A 44 -9.63 -0.87 -0.44
N ARG A 45 -9.51 -1.43 0.77
CA ARG A 45 -10.65 -1.64 1.68
C ARG A 45 -11.23 -0.34 2.24
N LEU A 46 -10.42 0.71 2.35
CA LEU A 46 -10.85 2.03 2.81
C LEU A 46 -11.86 2.72 1.88
N GLN A 47 -12.04 2.24 0.64
CA GLN A 47 -12.99 2.79 -0.32
C GLN A 47 -12.85 4.32 -0.47
N PHE A 48 -11.62 4.85 -0.56
CA PHE A 48 -11.34 6.29 -0.75
C PHE A 48 -12.21 6.94 -1.83
N TYR A 49 -12.49 6.22 -2.90
CA TYR A 49 -13.35 6.64 -4.00
C TYR A 49 -14.77 7.03 -3.56
N LYS A 50 -15.31 6.37 -2.52
CA LYS A 50 -16.62 6.73 -1.96
C LYS A 50 -16.55 7.97 -1.10
N GLN A 51 -15.48 8.15 -0.33
CA GLN A 51 -15.25 9.37 0.46
C GLN A 51 -15.08 10.59 -0.45
N LEU A 52 -14.41 10.43 -1.59
CA LEU A 52 -14.18 11.47 -2.61
C LEU A 52 -15.27 11.56 -3.67
N SER A 53 -16.41 10.87 -3.51
CA SER A 53 -17.52 10.98 -4.46
C SER A 53 -18.03 12.43 -4.53
N VAL A 54 -18.45 12.85 -5.72
CA VAL A 54 -18.91 14.23 -5.97
C VAL A 54 -20.02 14.64 -5.01
N GLU A 55 -20.88 13.71 -4.62
CA GLU A 55 -21.96 13.94 -3.67
C GLU A 55 -21.46 14.16 -2.24
N ASN A 56 -20.54 13.32 -1.75
CA ASN A 56 -19.92 13.51 -0.43
C ASN A 56 -19.10 14.78 -0.36
N VAL A 57 -18.32 15.08 -1.41
CA VAL A 57 -17.53 16.30 -1.53
C VAL A 57 -18.44 17.54 -1.49
N ARG A 58 -19.51 17.56 -2.28
CA ARG A 58 -20.50 18.65 -2.30
C ARG A 58 -21.13 18.86 -0.92
N LYS A 59 -21.53 17.76 -0.26
CA LYS A 59 -22.11 17.82 1.09
C LYS A 59 -21.11 18.35 2.12
N LEU A 60 -19.88 17.84 2.14
CA LEU A 60 -18.83 18.25 3.08
C LEU A 60 -18.45 19.73 2.91
N ILE A 61 -18.28 20.16 1.66
CA ILE A 61 -17.99 21.56 1.32
C ILE A 61 -19.15 22.46 1.78
N THR A 62 -20.39 22.10 1.45
CA THR A 62 -21.57 22.91 1.80
C THR A 62 -21.76 23.04 3.32
N VAL A 63 -21.49 21.97 4.08
CA VAL A 63 -21.54 21.98 5.56
C VAL A 63 -20.39 22.77 6.18
N SER A 64 -19.24 22.86 5.50
CA SER A 64 -18.02 23.42 6.08
C SER A 64 -17.82 24.90 5.75
N ASP A 65 -18.11 25.31 4.52
CA ASP A 65 -17.98 26.72 4.09
C ASP A 65 -19.32 27.46 4.08
N GLY A 66 -20.45 26.75 4.17
CA GLY A 66 -21.76 27.34 3.96
C GLY A 66 -22.00 27.66 2.47
N TYR A 67 -23.26 27.76 2.07
CA TYR A 67 -23.59 28.10 0.69
C TYR A 67 -23.37 29.60 0.46
N GLN A 68 -22.16 30.00 0.05
CA GLN A 68 -21.87 31.37 -0.36
C GLN A 68 -22.02 31.54 -1.88
N PRO A 69 -22.95 32.39 -2.37
CA PRO A 69 -23.17 32.60 -3.81
C PRO A 69 -22.11 33.49 -4.49
N HIS A 70 -21.01 33.81 -3.79
CA HIS A 70 -19.89 34.58 -4.31
C HIS A 70 -18.66 33.69 -4.51
N LEU A 71 -17.88 33.95 -5.58
CA LEU A 71 -16.74 33.16 -6.09
C LEU A 71 -15.54 33.12 -5.14
N ILE A 72 -15.69 32.60 -3.93
CA ILE A 72 -14.59 32.25 -3.05
C ILE A 72 -14.47 30.73 -3.07
N ALA A 73 -13.25 30.23 -3.31
CA ALA A 73 -12.99 28.81 -3.25
C ALA A 73 -13.31 28.29 -1.83
N PRO A 74 -14.01 27.16 -1.69
CA PRO A 74 -14.33 26.56 -0.40
C PRO A 74 -13.05 26.06 0.30
N GLU A 75 -12.35 26.95 1.00
CA GLU A 75 -11.08 26.66 1.65
C GLU A 75 -11.27 25.72 2.85
N GLN A 76 -12.31 25.93 3.65
CA GLN A 76 -12.51 25.15 4.87
C GLN A 76 -13.04 23.75 4.55
N GLY A 77 -13.86 23.62 3.52
CA GLY A 77 -14.34 22.36 2.96
C GLY A 77 -13.22 21.55 2.33
N CYS A 78 -12.35 22.18 1.53
CA CYS A 78 -11.15 21.52 0.99
C CYS A 78 -10.21 21.05 2.12
N ARG A 79 -9.95 21.90 3.12
CA ARG A 79 -9.09 21.56 4.26
C ARG A 79 -9.63 20.37 5.05
N ARG A 80 -10.93 20.37 5.37
CA ARG A 80 -11.60 19.25 6.07
C ARG A 80 -11.66 17.97 5.23
N LEU A 81 -11.82 18.07 3.92
CA LEU A 81 -11.75 16.92 3.01
C LEU A 81 -10.37 16.26 3.06
N ILE A 82 -9.31 17.05 3.03
CA ILE A 82 -7.92 16.55 3.13
C ILE A 82 -7.68 15.95 4.52
N GLU A 83 -8.05 16.63 5.61
CA GLU A 83 -7.88 16.13 6.98
C GLU A 83 -8.62 14.79 7.19
N SER A 84 -9.88 14.71 6.77
CA SER A 84 -10.68 13.49 6.86
C SER A 84 -10.03 12.32 6.11
N THR A 85 -9.47 12.59 4.93
CA THR A 85 -8.77 11.58 4.12
C THR A 85 -7.45 11.14 4.77
N LEU A 86 -6.71 12.07 5.38
CA LEU A 86 -5.45 11.74 6.05
C LEU A 86 -5.67 10.89 7.31
N ILE A 87 -6.74 11.16 8.06
CA ILE A 87 -7.10 10.37 9.25
C ILE A 87 -7.41 8.92 8.85
N THR A 88 -8.11 8.70 7.73
CA THR A 88 -8.44 7.34 7.29
C THR A 88 -7.23 6.57 6.76
N ILE A 89 -6.19 7.25 6.24
CA ILE A 89 -4.90 6.63 5.85
C ILE A 89 -4.04 6.27 7.06
N LYS A 90 -4.22 6.91 8.22
CA LYS A 90 -3.40 6.65 9.40
C LYS A 90 -3.56 5.21 9.92
N SER A 91 -4.79 4.73 10.03
CA SER A 91 -5.10 3.38 10.52
C SER A 91 -4.43 2.22 9.73
N PRO A 92 -4.50 2.16 8.39
CA PRO A 92 -3.80 1.11 7.64
C PRO A 92 -2.28 1.28 7.68
N ALA A 93 -1.77 2.50 7.86
CA ALA A 93 -0.34 2.74 8.00
C ALA A 93 0.19 2.17 9.33
N GLU A 94 -0.52 2.40 10.43
CA GLU A 94 -0.19 1.81 11.74
C GLU A 94 -0.22 0.28 11.69
N ALA A 95 -1.26 -0.31 11.10
CA ALA A 95 -1.37 -1.77 10.95
C ALA A 95 -0.21 -2.39 10.13
N VAL A 96 0.31 -1.66 9.15
CA VAL A 96 1.45 -2.10 8.33
C VAL A 96 2.76 -2.00 9.13
N VAL A 97 2.94 -0.95 9.92
CA VAL A 97 4.11 -0.81 10.81
C VAL A 97 4.11 -1.91 11.87
N ASP A 98 2.97 -2.20 12.48
CA ASP A 98 2.83 -3.29 13.46
C ASP A 98 3.13 -4.65 12.83
N ALA A 99 2.63 -4.90 11.62
CA ALA A 99 2.91 -6.13 10.87
C ALA A 99 4.41 -6.28 10.57
N VAL A 100 5.10 -5.19 10.20
CA VAL A 100 6.55 -5.21 9.97
C VAL A 100 7.31 -5.43 11.29
N GLY A 101 6.93 -4.71 12.35
CA GLY A 101 7.55 -4.82 13.68
C GLY A 101 7.47 -6.22 14.26
N SER A 102 6.29 -6.86 14.19
CA SER A 102 6.09 -8.25 14.61
C SER A 102 6.98 -9.24 13.83
N ARG A 103 7.24 -8.97 12.54
CA ARG A 103 8.10 -9.83 11.71
C ARG A 103 9.58 -9.69 12.02
N TYR A 104 10.00 -8.55 12.57
CA TYR A 104 11.35 -8.36 13.12
C TYR A 104 11.52 -9.08 14.46
N THR A 105 10.50 -9.10 15.33
CA THR A 105 10.58 -9.80 16.64
C THR A 105 10.54 -11.32 16.52
N GLU A 106 9.87 -11.88 15.50
CA GLU A 106 9.89 -13.32 15.21
C GLU A 106 11.29 -13.86 14.84
N GLY A 107 12.20 -13.00 14.38
CA GLY A 107 13.57 -13.39 13.97
C GLY A 107 14.56 -13.55 15.13
N PHE A 108 14.15 -13.23 16.36
CA PHE A 108 14.95 -13.28 17.59
C PHE A 108 14.38 -14.28 18.63
N GLY A 109 13.73 -15.35 18.17
CA GLY A 109 13.44 -16.49 19.05
C GLY A 109 14.76 -17.17 19.47
N PRO A 110 14.89 -17.65 20.73
CA PRO A 110 16.11 -18.34 21.15
C PRO A 110 16.33 -19.55 20.23
N GLN A 111 17.50 -19.59 19.57
CA GLN A 111 17.99 -20.84 19.01
C GLN A 111 18.34 -21.73 20.19
N VAL A 112 17.46 -22.68 20.45
CA VAL A 112 17.72 -23.75 21.42
C VAL A 112 18.67 -24.71 20.70
N ASP A 113 19.92 -24.75 21.15
CA ASP A 113 20.94 -25.72 20.74
C ASP A 113 20.51 -27.16 21.06
#